data_AF-A0A2D7PJQ9-F1
#
_entry.id   AF-A0A2D7PJQ9-F1
#
_cell.length_a   1.000
_cell.length_b   1.000
_cell.length_c   1.000
_cell.angle_alpha   90.00
_cell.angle_beta   90.00
_cell.angle_gamma   90.00
#
_symmetry.space_group_name_H-M   'P 1'
#
loop_
_entity.id
_entity.type
_entity.pdbx_description
1 polymer ?
#
loop_
_entity_poly.entity_id
_entity_poly.type
_entity_poly.pdbx_seq_one_letter_code
_entity_poly.pdbx_strand_id
1 'polypeptide(L)'
;MYRLGGMRIRRNLIGPLFVCLIGLLTCWTLSCSGESGGSSYTGPDIDDLNARIARSPTATATEGVYEGGKGVLVRNPFDGLEDNQNLLSVPATLWVNDIFTPSQVVPSAGISPACPAAPESEAERWQCPDNSTSAFDYVSLAYVIGSQIDQFIPDYANLQSDDYDAGVFYSTAADSVSDRCRWSESKGLYECLSPAGYGQGTLECPPDSPPDLGCQEGTWLADLTAQGPGQFLPGNPITGGQGGGAGCHANLTERFQKYFFDQTQIELFSGINALIKDAYCQCRLNPDDIDQQHQVVANGWDAWVLDFRRSEENTSPPQWVSGLASKPSWALNQTACWHNNPRTMINLQNRIYIDGGFWSSQLVPITNWNDFAKLPGSRRPYWGWNEVPVARQIVTVRSNWDAVLIKLP
;
A
#
# COMPACT_ATOMS: atom_id res chain seq x y z
N MET A 1 32.92 3.91 -50.17
CA MET A 1 32.33 5.07 -50.87
C MET A 1 30.88 5.18 -50.43
N TYR A 2 30.54 6.18 -49.63
CA TYR A 2 29.32 7.01 -49.70
C TYR A 2 29.53 8.16 -48.70
N ARG A 3 29.49 9.39 -49.22
CA ARG A 3 29.63 10.66 -48.49
C ARG A 3 28.25 11.15 -48.08
N LEU A 4 28.10 11.52 -46.82
CA LEU A 4 27.12 12.49 -46.31
C LEU A 4 27.92 13.32 -45.30
N GLY A 5 28.09 14.64 -45.39
CA GLY A 5 27.20 15.68 -45.90
C GLY A 5 26.97 16.66 -44.75
N GLY A 6 28.05 17.30 -44.28
CA GLY A 6 28.02 18.19 -43.12
C GLY A 6 27.29 19.50 -43.43
N MET A 7 26.34 19.87 -42.56
CA MET A 7 25.65 21.15 -42.64
C MET A 7 26.18 22.08 -41.54
N ARG A 8 26.90 23.12 -41.99
CA ARG A 8 27.36 24.25 -41.16
C ARG A 8 26.25 25.30 -41.09
N ILE A 9 25.77 25.62 -39.91
CA ILE A 9 24.96 26.81 -39.67
C ILE A 9 25.90 28.00 -39.42
N ARG A 10 25.80 29.01 -40.28
CA ARG A 10 26.57 30.26 -40.20
C ARG A 10 25.92 31.24 -39.20
N ARG A 11 26.78 31.86 -38.38
CA ARG A 11 26.53 33.13 -37.71
C ARG A 11 26.45 34.28 -38.71
N ASN A 12 25.51 35.21 -38.50
CA ASN A 12 25.59 36.64 -38.81
C ASN A 12 24.57 37.34 -37.88
N LEU A 13 25.01 38.12 -36.89
CA LEU A 13 25.20 39.59 -36.96
C LEU A 13 23.89 40.35 -37.22
N ILE A 14 23.36 40.99 -36.17
CA ILE A 14 22.81 42.36 -36.13
C ILE A 14 22.66 42.73 -34.63
N GLY A 15 23.49 43.65 -34.15
CA GLY A 15 23.09 44.60 -33.11
C GLY A 15 22.59 45.87 -33.83
N PRO A 16 21.77 46.71 -33.18
CA PRO A 16 22.39 47.75 -32.36
C PRO A 16 21.59 48.16 -31.10
N LEU A 17 22.30 48.87 -30.23
CA LEU A 17 21.83 49.92 -29.32
C LEU A 17 20.52 49.66 -28.54
N PHE A 18 20.66 49.34 -27.25
CA PHE A 18 19.70 49.82 -26.26
C PHE A 18 20.40 50.73 -25.25
N VAL A 19 20.02 52.00 -25.34
CA VAL A 19 20.40 53.11 -24.50
C VAL A 19 19.68 52.99 -23.15
N CYS A 20 20.40 53.40 -22.11
CA CYS A 20 19.95 53.74 -20.76
C CYS A 20 18.45 54.04 -20.60
N LEU A 21 17.82 53.34 -19.66
CA LEU A 21 16.80 53.94 -18.80
C LEU A 21 16.96 53.41 -17.37
N ILE A 22 17.89 54.02 -16.64
CA ILE A 22 17.87 54.04 -15.17
C ILE A 22 16.94 55.20 -14.80
N GLY A 23 15.85 54.93 -14.09
CA GLY A 23 15.07 55.98 -13.46
C GLY A 23 13.64 55.58 -13.12
N LEU A 24 13.38 55.58 -11.81
CA LEU A 24 12.07 55.57 -11.14
C LEU A 24 11.44 54.19 -10.89
N LEU A 25 12.07 53.43 -9.97
CA LEU A 25 11.31 52.66 -8.99
C LEU A 25 10.56 53.67 -8.08
N THR A 26 9.36 54.06 -8.48
CA THR A 26 8.39 54.59 -7.53
C THR A 26 7.87 53.41 -6.72
N CYS A 27 8.20 53.44 -5.44
CA CYS A 27 7.67 52.57 -4.40
C CYS A 27 6.13 52.69 -4.42
N TRP A 28 5.47 51.79 -5.14
CA TRP A 28 4.09 51.46 -4.86
C TRP A 28 4.13 50.69 -3.54
N THR A 29 3.92 51.44 -2.46
CA THR A 29 3.36 50.90 -1.23
C THR A 29 1.99 50.34 -1.58
N LEU A 30 1.97 49.11 -2.11
CA LEU A 30 0.84 48.21 -1.91
C LEU A 30 0.74 48.04 -0.40
N SER A 31 -0.05 48.93 0.19
CA SER A 31 -0.71 48.70 1.45
C SER A 31 -1.51 47.41 1.26
N CYS A 32 -0.89 46.28 1.58
CA CYS A 32 -1.62 45.13 2.11
C CYS A 32 -2.21 45.60 3.44
N SER A 33 -3.30 46.38 3.36
CA SER A 33 -4.31 46.35 4.39
C SER A 33 -4.84 44.93 4.36
N GLY A 34 -4.19 44.06 5.12
CA GLY A 34 -4.72 42.77 5.49
C GLY A 34 -6.00 43.06 6.25
N GLU A 35 -7.10 43.16 5.50
CA GLU A 35 -8.38 42.76 6.05
C GLU A 35 -8.17 41.31 6.46
N SER A 36 -7.94 41.13 7.76
CA SER A 36 -8.19 39.90 8.48
C SER A 36 -9.67 39.59 8.34
N GLY A 37 -10.09 39.23 7.12
CA GLY A 37 -11.29 38.47 6.87
C GLY A 37 -11.04 37.15 7.56
N GLY A 38 -11.39 37.10 8.85
CA GLY A 38 -11.43 35.91 9.67
C GLY A 38 -12.49 34.98 9.11
N SER A 39 -12.20 34.41 7.95
CA SER A 39 -12.60 33.06 7.62
C SER A 39 -12.01 32.21 8.73
N SER A 40 -12.76 32.00 9.81
CA SER A 40 -12.43 30.98 10.80
C SER A 40 -12.44 29.67 10.04
N TYR A 41 -11.30 29.29 9.50
CA TYR A 41 -11.09 27.95 9.02
C TYR A 41 -11.21 27.08 10.27
N THR A 42 -12.41 26.54 10.50
CA THR A 42 -12.70 25.57 11.56
C THR A 42 -12.18 24.20 11.11
N GLY A 43 -10.96 24.18 10.56
CA GLY A 43 -10.22 22.93 10.43
C GLY A 43 -10.07 22.32 11.82
N PRO A 44 -9.94 20.99 11.91
CA PRO A 44 -9.73 20.36 13.19
C PRO A 44 -8.46 20.94 13.83
N ASP A 45 -8.60 21.31 15.10
CA ASP A 45 -7.45 21.66 15.93
C ASP A 45 -6.52 20.43 16.03
N ILE A 46 -5.24 20.65 16.28
CA ILE A 46 -4.28 19.56 16.51
C ILE A 46 -4.73 18.63 17.63
N ASP A 47 -5.47 19.16 18.61
CA ASP A 47 -6.10 18.39 19.68
C ASP A 47 -7.17 17.42 19.18
N ASP A 48 -7.95 17.78 18.16
CA ASP A 48 -8.92 16.87 17.52
C ASP A 48 -8.19 15.75 16.76
N LEU A 49 -7.14 16.08 16.00
CA LEU A 49 -6.32 15.07 15.32
C LEU A 49 -5.64 14.12 16.31
N ASN A 50 -5.09 14.65 17.41
CA ASN A 50 -4.50 13.86 18.49
C ASN A 50 -5.52 12.93 19.16
N ALA A 51 -6.75 13.42 19.41
CA ALA A 51 -7.82 12.62 19.97
C ALA A 51 -8.25 11.49 19.02
N ARG A 52 -8.28 11.75 17.70
CA ARG A 52 -8.60 10.73 16.69
C ARG A 52 -7.57 9.63 16.62
N ILE A 53 -6.28 9.92 16.79
CA ILE A 53 -5.25 8.87 16.78
C ILE A 53 -4.95 8.30 18.15
N ALA A 54 -5.66 8.74 19.21
CA ALA A 54 -5.36 8.34 20.58
C ALA A 54 -5.28 6.82 20.73
N ARG A 55 -4.25 6.36 21.44
CA ARG A 55 -4.08 4.94 21.77
C ARG A 55 -5.19 4.51 22.73
N SER A 56 -5.67 3.28 22.60
CA SER A 56 -6.53 2.72 23.62
C SER A 56 -5.80 2.67 24.98
N PRO A 57 -6.47 3.02 26.09
CA PRO A 57 -5.87 2.98 27.42
C PRO A 57 -5.50 1.56 27.87
N THR A 58 -6.15 0.55 27.28
CA THR A 58 -5.93 -0.88 27.53
C THR A 58 -5.11 -1.54 26.44
N ALA A 59 -4.79 -0.84 25.34
CA ALA A 59 -4.08 -1.44 24.21
C ALA A 59 -2.71 -1.97 24.62
N THR A 60 -2.55 -3.27 24.49
CA THR A 60 -1.25 -3.94 24.39
C THR A 60 -1.02 -4.33 22.93
N ALA A 61 0.07 -5.08 22.68
CA ALA A 61 0.28 -5.74 21.40
C ALA A 61 -0.88 -6.66 20.97
N THR A 62 -1.65 -7.18 21.94
CA THR A 62 -2.57 -8.31 21.75
C THR A 62 -3.93 -8.12 22.40
N GLU A 63 -4.14 -7.09 23.22
CA GLU A 63 -5.38 -6.86 23.98
C GLU A 63 -5.81 -5.39 23.87
N GLY A 64 -7.11 -5.09 23.94
CA GLY A 64 -7.63 -3.71 23.97
C GLY A 64 -7.36 -2.89 22.70
N VAL A 65 -7.07 -3.56 21.58
CA VAL A 65 -6.62 -2.93 20.33
C VAL A 65 -7.77 -2.19 19.64
N TYR A 66 -7.54 -0.93 19.28
CA TYR A 66 -8.46 -0.08 18.51
C TYR A 66 -9.77 0.29 19.24
N GLU A 67 -9.65 0.55 20.54
CA GLU A 67 -10.72 1.09 21.40
C GLU A 67 -10.53 2.58 21.75
N GLY A 68 -9.40 3.17 21.34
CA GLY A 68 -9.09 4.57 21.58
C GLY A 68 -9.73 5.47 20.54
N GLY A 69 -8.90 6.26 19.86
CA GLY A 69 -9.33 7.07 18.73
C GLY A 69 -9.58 6.22 17.48
N LYS A 70 -10.52 6.65 16.64
CA LYS A 70 -10.93 5.97 15.39
C LYS A 70 -9.94 6.14 14.23
N GLY A 71 -8.91 6.94 14.41
CA GLY A 71 -7.85 7.18 13.44
C GLY A 71 -8.13 8.31 12.47
N VAL A 72 -7.11 8.56 11.65
CA VAL A 72 -7.13 9.45 10.49
C VAL A 72 -6.65 8.70 9.26
N LEU A 73 -7.03 9.14 8.07
CA LEU A 73 -6.42 8.67 6.84
C LEU A 73 -5.23 9.55 6.49
N VAL A 74 -4.12 8.92 6.10
CA VAL A 74 -2.91 9.58 5.61
C VAL A 74 -2.65 9.12 4.19
N ARG A 75 -2.49 10.08 3.27
CA ARG A 75 -2.39 9.81 1.84
C ARG A 75 -1.25 10.60 1.22
N ASN A 76 -0.37 9.89 0.51
CA ASN A 76 0.77 10.45 -0.20
C ASN A 76 0.40 10.66 -1.68
N PRO A 77 0.20 11.90 -2.15
CA PRO A 77 -0.24 12.15 -3.54
C PRO A 77 0.87 11.97 -4.59
N PHE A 78 2.11 11.71 -4.19
CA PHE A 78 3.27 11.75 -5.09
C PHE A 78 3.62 10.39 -5.72
N ASP A 79 2.74 9.40 -5.61
CA ASP A 79 2.87 8.08 -6.25
C ASP A 79 2.27 8.02 -7.67
N GLY A 80 1.66 9.12 -8.14
CA GLY A 80 1.05 9.23 -9.47
C GLY A 80 -0.33 8.57 -9.61
N LEU A 81 -0.86 7.93 -8.56
CA LEU A 81 -2.15 7.23 -8.62
C LEU A 81 -3.34 8.20 -8.66
N GLU A 82 -3.23 9.36 -8.01
CA GLU A 82 -4.28 10.39 -8.04
C GLU A 82 -4.45 11.04 -9.42
N ASP A 83 -3.35 11.15 -10.18
CA ASP A 83 -3.33 11.71 -11.54
C ASP A 83 -3.94 10.75 -12.57
N ASN A 84 -4.02 9.46 -12.24
CA ASN A 84 -4.62 8.46 -13.12
C ASN A 84 -6.16 8.53 -13.10
N GLN A 85 -6.71 9.17 -14.13
CA GLN A 85 -8.15 9.35 -14.30
C GLN A 85 -8.95 8.04 -14.41
N ASN A 86 -8.29 6.93 -14.76
CA ASN A 86 -8.94 5.62 -14.91
C ASN A 86 -9.13 4.89 -13.57
N LEU A 87 -8.51 5.38 -12.50
CA LEU A 87 -8.69 4.82 -11.15
C LEU A 87 -9.89 5.48 -10.47
N LEU A 88 -10.71 4.65 -9.81
CA LEU A 88 -11.79 5.09 -8.92
C LEU A 88 -11.36 5.01 -7.45
N SER A 89 -10.39 4.17 -7.13
CA SER A 89 -9.78 4.04 -5.81
C SER A 89 -8.26 4.26 -5.85
N VAL A 90 -7.71 4.76 -4.74
CA VAL A 90 -6.27 4.93 -4.51
C VAL A 90 -5.93 4.50 -3.08
N PRO A 91 -4.69 4.08 -2.78
CA PRO A 91 -4.31 3.63 -1.46
C PRO A 91 -4.08 4.81 -0.50
N ALA A 92 -4.61 4.70 0.71
CA ALA A 92 -4.27 5.51 1.86
C ALA A 92 -3.82 4.61 3.03
N THR A 93 -3.36 5.20 4.12
CA THR A 93 -3.06 4.49 5.37
C THR A 93 -4.01 4.96 6.45
N LEU A 94 -4.63 4.02 7.18
CA LEU A 94 -5.29 4.32 8.45
C LEU A 94 -4.23 4.45 9.54
N TRP A 95 -4.11 5.66 10.11
CA TRP A 95 -3.18 5.95 11.18
C TRP A 95 -3.90 5.99 12.52
N VAL A 96 -3.49 5.12 13.44
CA VAL A 96 -3.89 5.09 14.86
C VAL A 96 -2.69 4.75 15.73
N ASN A 97 -2.65 5.24 16.98
CA ASN A 97 -1.55 4.93 17.90
C ASN A 97 -1.64 3.52 18.53
N ASP A 98 -2.63 2.71 18.12
CA ASP A 98 -2.70 1.27 18.42
C ASP A 98 -1.87 0.42 17.44
N ILE A 99 -1.31 1.01 16.37
CA ILE A 99 -0.36 0.34 15.46
C ILE A 99 1.07 0.59 15.95
N PHE A 100 1.83 -0.48 16.19
CA PHE A 100 3.21 -0.41 16.71
C PHE A 100 4.29 -0.30 15.63
N THR A 101 3.92 -0.36 14.36
CA THR A 101 4.89 -0.32 13.26
C THR A 101 5.53 1.07 13.10
N PRO A 102 6.85 1.16 12.84
CA PRO A 102 7.57 2.43 12.83
C PRO A 102 7.30 3.30 11.59
N SER A 103 6.91 2.70 10.46
CA SER A 103 6.70 3.39 9.19
C SER A 103 5.25 3.22 8.74
N GLN A 104 4.44 4.27 8.90
CA GLN A 104 3.03 4.30 8.50
C GLN A 104 2.76 5.16 7.26
N VAL A 105 3.80 5.58 6.54
CA VAL A 105 3.68 6.41 5.33
C VAL A 105 4.56 5.85 4.23
N VAL A 106 3.95 5.65 3.06
CA VAL A 106 4.62 5.29 1.81
C VAL A 106 5.64 6.39 1.45
N PRO A 107 6.89 6.05 1.08
CA PRO A 107 7.87 7.03 0.61
C PRO A 107 7.42 7.85 -0.61
N SER A 108 7.73 9.16 -0.64
CA SER A 108 7.26 10.10 -1.69
C SER A 108 8.12 10.21 -2.95
N ALA A 109 9.17 9.41 -3.09
CA ALA A 109 10.20 9.65 -4.10
C ALA A 109 10.03 8.88 -5.43
N GLY A 110 8.96 8.09 -5.59
CA GLY A 110 8.86 7.14 -6.72
C GLY A 110 9.99 6.10 -6.73
N ILE A 111 10.77 6.04 -5.65
CA ILE A 111 11.80 5.04 -5.42
C ILE A 111 11.10 3.85 -4.80
N SER A 112 11.27 2.68 -5.41
CA SER A 112 10.74 1.45 -4.85
C SER A 112 11.17 1.32 -3.40
N PRO A 113 10.24 1.10 -2.46
CA PRO A 113 10.63 0.86 -1.08
C PRO A 113 11.47 -0.42 -0.93
N ALA A 114 11.59 -1.23 -2.00
CA ALA A 114 12.43 -2.42 -2.05
C ALA A 114 13.90 -2.04 -2.05
N CYS A 115 14.23 -0.78 -2.32
CA CYS A 115 15.61 -0.39 -2.50
C CYS A 115 16.41 -0.36 -1.20
N PRO A 116 17.39 -1.26 -1.03
CA PRO A 116 18.29 -1.21 0.12
C PRO A 116 19.19 0.02 -0.01
N ALA A 117 19.60 0.58 1.15
CA ALA A 117 20.53 1.72 1.21
C ALA A 117 21.92 1.40 0.61
N ALA A 118 22.29 0.12 0.50
CA ALA A 118 23.47 -0.37 -0.19
C ALA A 118 23.34 -1.90 -0.34
N PRO A 119 23.07 -2.47 -1.53
CA PRO A 119 23.08 -3.92 -1.69
C PRO A 119 24.51 -4.46 -1.53
N GLU A 120 24.68 -5.53 -0.75
CA GLU A 120 26.00 -6.15 -0.51
C GLU A 120 26.46 -6.95 -1.74
N SER A 121 25.53 -7.34 -2.61
CA SER A 121 25.80 -8.04 -3.88
C SER A 121 24.97 -7.51 -5.05
N GLU A 122 25.43 -7.77 -6.28
CA GLU A 122 24.71 -7.42 -7.51
C GLU A 122 23.38 -8.17 -7.65
N ALA A 123 23.25 -9.35 -7.03
CA ALA A 123 22.00 -10.12 -6.98
C ALA A 123 20.92 -9.47 -6.08
N GLU A 124 21.33 -8.61 -5.14
CA GLU A 124 20.44 -7.86 -4.24
C GLU A 124 20.09 -6.46 -4.79
N ARG A 125 20.68 -6.05 -5.92
CA ARG A 125 20.27 -4.84 -6.67
C ARG A 125 18.95 -5.10 -7.40
N TRP A 126 17.87 -5.24 -6.65
CA TRP A 126 16.54 -5.30 -7.24
C TRP A 126 16.16 -3.90 -7.73
N GLN A 127 16.35 -3.62 -9.03
CA GLN A 127 15.89 -2.43 -9.78
C GLN A 127 16.12 -1.05 -9.11
N CYS A 128 17.12 -0.92 -8.26
CA CYS A 128 17.44 0.37 -7.68
C CYS A 128 18.28 1.17 -8.68
N PRO A 129 17.95 2.45 -8.93
CA PRO A 129 18.85 3.32 -9.68
C PRO A 129 20.24 3.27 -9.04
N ASP A 130 21.30 3.07 -9.82
CA ASP A 130 22.67 2.95 -9.32
C ASP A 130 23.02 4.15 -8.40
N ASN A 131 23.52 3.88 -7.19
CA ASN A 131 23.79 4.85 -6.12
C ASN A 131 22.57 5.52 -5.47
N SER A 132 21.36 4.98 -5.60
CA SER A 132 20.20 5.51 -4.87
C SER A 132 20.31 5.28 -3.36
N THR A 133 20.08 6.34 -2.59
CA THR A 133 19.82 6.25 -1.15
C THR A 133 18.47 5.55 -0.93
N SER A 134 18.29 4.92 0.23
CA SER A 134 17.06 4.17 0.51
C SER A 134 15.84 5.07 0.36
N ALA A 135 14.70 4.54 -0.12
CA ALA A 135 13.45 5.30 -0.18
C ALA A 135 13.07 5.88 1.20
N PHE A 136 13.52 5.22 2.27
CA PHE A 136 13.33 5.70 3.62
C PHE A 136 14.16 6.97 3.88
N ASP A 137 15.35 7.16 3.32
CA ASP A 137 16.24 8.32 3.61
C ASP A 137 15.71 9.68 3.13
N TYR A 138 14.54 9.70 2.48
CA TYR A 138 13.90 10.92 2.00
C TYR A 138 12.77 11.38 2.91
N VAL A 139 12.58 12.70 2.93
CA VAL A 139 11.36 13.30 3.49
C VAL A 139 10.16 12.79 2.69
N SER A 140 9.14 12.31 3.38
CA SER A 140 7.86 11.95 2.77
C SER A 140 6.80 12.99 3.11
N LEU A 141 6.01 13.36 2.12
CA LEU A 141 4.91 14.30 2.23
C LEU A 141 3.60 13.56 2.01
N ALA A 142 2.63 13.86 2.86
CA ALA A 142 1.27 13.36 2.78
C ALA A 142 0.30 14.43 3.26
N TYR A 143 -0.99 14.23 3.03
CA TYR A 143 -2.03 14.99 3.72
C TYR A 143 -2.83 14.07 4.64
N VAL A 144 -3.45 14.67 5.64
CA VAL A 144 -4.22 14.00 6.69
C VAL A 144 -5.69 14.33 6.51
N ILE A 145 -6.54 13.31 6.66
CA ILE A 145 -8.00 13.40 6.63
C ILE A 145 -8.54 12.75 7.90
N GLY A 146 -9.00 13.58 8.83
CA GLY A 146 -9.70 13.23 10.06
C GLY A 146 -11.13 13.76 10.07
N SER A 147 -11.36 15.03 9.76
CA SER A 147 -12.67 15.69 9.91
C SER A 147 -13.72 15.19 8.91
N GLN A 148 -13.28 14.71 7.74
CA GLN A 148 -14.13 14.20 6.66
C GLN A 148 -14.00 12.69 6.43
N ILE A 149 -13.42 11.94 7.38
CA ILE A 149 -13.13 10.50 7.22
C ILE A 149 -14.39 9.65 6.99
N ASP A 150 -15.55 10.11 7.44
CA ASP A 150 -16.85 9.48 7.23
C ASP A 150 -17.30 9.48 5.76
N GLN A 151 -16.74 10.34 4.91
CA GLN A 151 -16.93 10.27 3.46
C GLN A 151 -16.17 9.11 2.80
N PHE A 152 -15.18 8.54 3.49
CA PHE A 152 -14.26 7.53 2.94
C PHE A 152 -14.52 6.14 3.51
N ILE A 153 -14.93 6.07 4.76
CA ILE A 153 -15.16 4.81 5.47
C ILE A 153 -16.67 4.67 5.74
N PRO A 154 -17.36 3.74 5.04
CA PRO A 154 -18.76 3.46 5.30
C PRO A 154 -18.98 3.13 6.77
N ASP A 155 -20.06 3.63 7.35
CA ASP A 155 -20.40 3.44 8.76
C ASP A 155 -19.27 3.75 9.75
N TYR A 156 -18.57 4.88 9.54
CA TYR A 156 -17.49 5.34 10.42
C TYR A 156 -17.91 5.45 11.90
N ALA A 157 -19.20 5.65 12.17
CA ALA A 157 -19.75 5.67 13.52
C ALA A 157 -19.50 4.35 14.28
N ASN A 158 -19.52 3.22 13.57
CA ASN A 158 -19.32 1.88 14.13
C ASN A 158 -17.98 1.25 13.71
N LEU A 159 -17.01 2.02 13.20
CA LEU A 159 -15.74 1.50 12.71
C LEU A 159 -14.94 0.65 13.73
N GLN A 160 -15.11 0.95 15.01
CA GLN A 160 -14.49 0.22 16.12
C GLN A 160 -15.37 -0.93 16.64
N SER A 161 -16.47 -1.26 16.00
CA SER A 161 -17.30 -2.39 16.40
C SER A 161 -16.65 -3.72 16.01
N ASP A 162 -16.90 -4.76 16.79
CA ASP A 162 -16.38 -6.12 16.51
C ASP A 162 -17.02 -6.71 15.25
N ASP A 163 -18.24 -6.28 14.91
CA ASP A 163 -19.00 -6.71 13.74
C ASP A 163 -18.87 -5.77 12.53
N TYR A 164 -17.97 -4.77 12.58
CA TYR A 164 -17.72 -3.91 11.43
C TYR A 164 -17.18 -4.73 10.25
N ASP A 165 -17.84 -4.64 9.10
CA ASP A 165 -17.51 -5.45 7.92
C ASP A 165 -17.57 -4.69 6.59
N ALA A 166 -17.72 -3.36 6.58
CA ALA A 166 -18.01 -2.62 5.36
C ALA A 166 -16.77 -2.23 4.53
N GLY A 167 -15.57 -2.35 5.11
CA GLY A 167 -14.34 -1.84 4.51
C GLY A 167 -13.43 -2.89 3.88
N VAL A 168 -12.32 -2.41 3.30
CA VAL A 168 -11.21 -3.22 2.80
C VAL A 168 -9.94 -2.67 3.45
N PHE A 169 -9.26 -3.48 4.25
CA PHE A 169 -8.07 -3.07 4.99
C PHE A 169 -6.96 -4.10 4.83
N TYR A 170 -5.78 -3.68 4.43
CA TYR A 170 -4.59 -4.54 4.37
C TYR A 170 -3.66 -4.23 5.53
N SER A 171 -3.15 -5.26 6.20
CA SER A 171 -2.23 -5.12 7.34
C SER A 171 -0.85 -4.59 6.97
N THR A 172 -0.53 -4.55 5.68
CA THR A 172 0.76 -4.13 5.12
C THR A 172 0.53 -3.38 3.81
N ALA A 173 1.62 -2.89 3.21
CA ALA A 173 1.63 -2.49 1.81
C ALA A 173 1.05 -3.63 0.97
N ALA A 174 0.23 -3.31 -0.02
CA ALA A 174 -0.55 -4.31 -0.74
C ALA A 174 -0.70 -4.02 -2.23
N ASP A 175 -0.30 -2.85 -2.72
CA ASP A 175 -0.50 -2.42 -4.11
C ASP A 175 -1.95 -2.66 -4.57
N SER A 176 -2.89 -2.34 -3.67
CA SER A 176 -4.28 -2.77 -3.70
C SER A 176 -5.00 -2.42 -4.99
N VAL A 177 -4.55 -1.36 -5.66
CA VAL A 177 -5.17 -0.82 -6.86
C VAL A 177 -4.45 -1.16 -8.18
N SER A 178 -3.18 -1.59 -8.13
CA SER A 178 -2.33 -1.77 -9.32
C SER A 178 -1.95 -3.21 -9.60
N ASP A 179 -1.52 -3.97 -8.58
CA ASP A 179 -0.92 -5.30 -8.76
C ASP A 179 -1.81 -6.44 -8.28
N ARG A 180 -3.09 -6.11 -8.03
CA ARG A 180 -4.12 -7.06 -7.63
C ARG A 180 -5.11 -7.33 -8.75
N CYS A 181 -5.76 -8.48 -8.65
CA CYS A 181 -6.92 -8.85 -9.44
C CYS A 181 -8.15 -9.02 -8.56
N ARG A 182 -9.26 -8.43 -8.99
CA ARG A 182 -10.55 -8.49 -8.31
C ARG A 182 -11.32 -9.72 -8.80
N TRP A 183 -11.90 -10.49 -7.89
CA TRP A 183 -12.82 -11.55 -8.27
C TRP A 183 -14.15 -10.99 -8.80
N SER A 184 -14.63 -11.55 -9.91
CA SER A 184 -15.86 -11.14 -10.58
C SER A 184 -16.83 -12.31 -10.62
N GLU A 185 -17.79 -12.34 -9.69
CA GLU A 185 -18.78 -13.43 -9.58
C GLU A 185 -19.57 -13.65 -10.88
N SER A 186 -19.92 -12.56 -11.57
CA SER A 186 -20.70 -12.63 -12.81
C SER A 186 -19.94 -13.25 -13.97
N LYS A 187 -18.61 -13.11 -13.98
CA LYS A 187 -17.72 -13.71 -14.98
C LYS A 187 -17.19 -15.07 -14.51
N GLY A 188 -17.14 -15.34 -13.21
CA GLY A 188 -16.41 -16.47 -12.63
C GLY A 188 -14.90 -16.38 -12.87
N LEU A 189 -14.36 -15.16 -12.98
CA LEU A 189 -12.97 -14.88 -13.35
C LEU A 189 -12.41 -13.76 -12.48
N TYR A 190 -11.07 -13.68 -12.40
CA TYR A 190 -10.40 -12.52 -11.84
C TYR A 190 -10.20 -11.46 -12.90
N GLU A 191 -10.50 -10.20 -12.58
CA GLU A 191 -10.28 -9.04 -13.42
C GLU A 191 -9.03 -8.29 -12.93
N CYS A 192 -8.07 -8.11 -13.83
CA CYS A 192 -6.75 -7.60 -13.52
C CYS A 192 -6.39 -6.40 -14.40
N LEU A 193 -5.57 -5.50 -13.86
CA LEU A 193 -4.74 -4.62 -14.66
C LEU A 193 -3.39 -5.34 -14.83
N SER A 194 -2.85 -5.44 -16.05
CA SER A 194 -1.52 -5.99 -16.23
C SER A 194 -0.48 -5.11 -15.51
N PRO A 195 0.31 -5.65 -14.56
CA PRO A 195 1.32 -4.91 -13.79
C PRO A 195 2.33 -4.11 -14.64
N ALA A 196 2.59 -4.53 -15.88
CA ALA A 196 3.55 -3.88 -16.76
C ALA A 196 2.89 -2.97 -17.83
N GLY A 197 1.62 -2.59 -17.63
CA GLY A 197 0.89 -1.73 -18.55
C GLY A 197 0.56 -2.39 -19.90
N TYR A 198 0.72 -3.71 -20.02
CA TYR A 198 0.48 -4.46 -21.26
C TYR A 198 -1.01 -4.61 -21.62
N GLY A 199 -1.92 -4.20 -20.74
CA GLY A 199 -3.35 -4.14 -21.02
C GLY A 199 -4.23 -4.63 -19.85
N GLN A 200 -5.53 -4.51 -20.04
CA GLN A 200 -6.54 -5.12 -19.18
C GLN A 200 -6.75 -6.59 -19.58
N GLY A 201 -7.06 -7.44 -18.61
CA GLY A 201 -7.38 -8.83 -18.89
C GLY A 201 -7.99 -9.55 -17.71
N THR A 202 -8.43 -10.77 -17.98
CA THR A 202 -8.96 -11.67 -16.98
C THR A 202 -8.03 -12.86 -16.77
N LEU A 203 -8.05 -13.41 -15.55
CA LEU A 203 -7.43 -14.70 -15.26
C LEU A 203 -8.52 -15.76 -15.16
N GLU A 204 -8.42 -16.72 -16.06
CA GLU A 204 -9.22 -17.94 -16.03
C GLU A 204 -8.50 -19.01 -15.24
N CYS A 205 -9.19 -19.54 -14.23
CA CYS A 205 -8.71 -20.63 -13.42
C CYS A 205 -8.97 -21.97 -14.10
N PRO A 206 -8.03 -22.92 -13.99
CA PRO A 206 -8.26 -24.30 -14.39
C PRO A 206 -9.57 -24.82 -13.79
N PRO A 207 -10.36 -25.60 -14.54
CA PRO A 207 -11.66 -26.14 -14.07
C PRO A 207 -11.58 -26.90 -12.74
N ASP A 208 -10.40 -27.45 -12.42
CA ASP A 208 -10.14 -28.25 -11.22
C ASP A 208 -9.69 -27.40 -10.02
N SER A 209 -9.56 -26.07 -10.17
CA SER A 209 -9.23 -25.17 -9.06
C SER A 209 -10.44 -25.03 -8.14
N PRO A 210 -10.29 -25.17 -6.81
CA PRO A 210 -11.40 -24.91 -5.89
C PRO A 210 -11.84 -23.45 -6.05
N PRO A 211 -13.07 -23.17 -6.52
CA PRO A 211 -13.52 -21.80 -6.74
C PRO A 211 -13.47 -20.99 -5.45
N ASP A 212 -13.69 -21.65 -4.32
CA ASP A 212 -13.77 -21.04 -2.99
C ASP A 212 -12.39 -20.68 -2.40
N LEU A 213 -11.27 -21.16 -2.96
CA LEU A 213 -9.94 -20.90 -2.41
C LEU A 213 -9.04 -20.11 -3.36
N GLY A 214 -9.55 -19.75 -4.53
CA GLY A 214 -8.85 -18.96 -5.54
C GLY A 214 -8.00 -19.79 -6.52
N CYS A 215 -7.46 -19.08 -7.50
CA CYS A 215 -6.61 -19.66 -8.55
C CYS A 215 -5.20 -19.91 -8.03
N GLN A 216 -4.58 -21.06 -8.33
CA GLN A 216 -3.13 -21.22 -8.15
C GLN A 216 -2.36 -20.79 -9.40
N GLU A 217 -2.80 -21.26 -10.57
CA GLU A 217 -2.30 -20.86 -11.88
C GLU A 217 -3.46 -20.34 -12.70
N GLY A 218 -3.31 -19.19 -13.34
CA GLY A 218 -4.31 -18.63 -14.25
C GLY A 218 -3.80 -18.60 -15.69
N THR A 219 -4.69 -18.85 -16.64
CA THR A 219 -4.44 -18.48 -18.04
C THR A 219 -4.89 -17.04 -18.23
N TRP A 220 -4.00 -16.19 -18.72
CA TRP A 220 -4.35 -14.83 -19.07
C TRP A 220 -5.16 -14.77 -20.34
N LEU A 221 -6.34 -14.17 -20.22
CA LEU A 221 -7.18 -13.82 -21.33
C LEU A 221 -7.13 -12.30 -21.49
N ALA A 222 -6.62 -11.84 -22.63
CA ALA A 222 -6.68 -10.43 -22.96
C ALA A 222 -8.17 -10.02 -23.05
N ASP A 223 -8.59 -9.12 -22.16
CA ASP A 223 -9.95 -8.62 -22.06
C ASP A 223 -9.86 -7.13 -21.75
N LEU A 224 -10.03 -6.30 -22.79
CA LEU A 224 -10.02 -4.84 -22.66
C LEU A 224 -11.22 -4.28 -21.88
N THR A 225 -12.19 -5.14 -21.53
CA THR A 225 -13.30 -4.77 -20.66
C THR A 225 -13.05 -5.12 -19.20
N ALA A 226 -12.01 -5.89 -18.90
CA ALA A 226 -11.65 -6.23 -17.54
C ALA A 226 -11.22 -4.98 -16.79
N GLN A 227 -11.69 -4.89 -15.56
CA GLN A 227 -11.38 -3.79 -14.66
C GLN A 227 -10.55 -4.31 -13.50
N GLY A 228 -9.34 -3.77 -13.31
CA GLY A 228 -8.59 -4.07 -12.09
C GLY A 228 -9.27 -3.46 -10.86
N PRO A 229 -8.87 -3.88 -9.64
CA PRO A 229 -9.48 -3.42 -8.39
C PRO A 229 -9.41 -1.90 -8.23
N GLY A 230 -8.38 -1.22 -8.76
CA GLY A 230 -8.30 0.24 -8.76
C GLY A 230 -9.39 0.96 -9.55
N GLN A 231 -10.09 0.27 -10.46
CA GLN A 231 -11.14 0.83 -11.31
C GLN A 231 -12.56 0.70 -10.72
N PHE A 232 -12.66 0.24 -9.47
CA PHE A 232 -13.91 0.19 -8.70
C PHE A 232 -13.84 1.14 -7.50
N LEU A 233 -15.01 1.59 -7.04
CA LEU A 233 -15.10 2.34 -5.79
C LEU A 233 -14.74 1.44 -4.59
N PRO A 234 -14.11 1.98 -3.54
CA PRO A 234 -13.73 1.19 -2.36
C PRO A 234 -14.96 0.61 -1.65
N GLY A 235 -14.73 -0.44 -0.87
CA GLY A 235 -15.74 -1.09 -0.02
C GLY A 235 -15.75 -2.60 -0.17
N ASN A 236 -16.23 -3.30 0.87
CA ASN A 236 -16.25 -4.76 0.92
C ASN A 236 -17.13 -5.35 -0.21
N PRO A 237 -16.58 -6.14 -1.15
CA PRO A 237 -17.35 -6.71 -2.26
C PRO A 237 -18.41 -7.73 -1.82
N ILE A 238 -18.27 -8.32 -0.63
CA ILE A 238 -19.16 -9.36 -0.10
C ILE A 238 -20.42 -8.74 0.52
N THR A 239 -20.31 -7.55 1.12
CA THR A 239 -21.40 -6.90 1.88
C THR A 239 -22.02 -5.70 1.16
N GLY A 240 -21.73 -5.54 -0.14
CA GLY A 240 -22.41 -4.58 -1.02
C GLY A 240 -21.55 -3.42 -1.53
N GLY A 241 -20.26 -3.37 -1.18
CA GLY A 241 -19.28 -2.50 -1.83
C GLY A 241 -18.89 -2.99 -3.22
N GLN A 242 -18.14 -2.19 -3.98
CA GLN A 242 -17.71 -2.58 -5.34
C GLN A 242 -16.40 -3.40 -5.36
N GLY A 243 -15.71 -3.52 -4.21
CA GLY A 243 -14.43 -4.21 -4.13
C GLY A 243 -13.24 -3.40 -4.63
N GLY A 244 -13.35 -2.06 -4.66
CA GLY A 244 -12.22 -1.19 -4.98
C GLY A 244 -11.04 -1.46 -4.05
N GLY A 245 -9.94 -1.92 -4.63
CA GLY A 245 -8.74 -2.34 -3.92
C GLY A 245 -8.76 -3.76 -3.32
N ALA A 246 -9.91 -4.45 -3.30
CA ALA A 246 -9.98 -5.84 -2.82
C ALA A 246 -9.55 -6.81 -3.92
N GLY A 247 -8.69 -7.76 -3.56
CA GLY A 247 -8.31 -8.83 -4.48
C GLY A 247 -7.01 -9.53 -4.14
N CYS A 248 -6.63 -10.39 -5.08
CA CYS A 248 -5.47 -11.25 -5.02
C CYS A 248 -4.32 -10.62 -5.80
N HIS A 249 -3.15 -10.46 -5.18
CA HIS A 249 -1.91 -10.10 -5.86
C HIS A 249 -1.57 -11.14 -6.92
N ALA A 250 -1.47 -10.71 -8.18
CA ALA A 250 -1.14 -11.59 -9.29
C ALA A 250 0.21 -11.18 -9.87
N ASN A 251 1.17 -12.09 -9.82
CA ASN A 251 2.48 -11.84 -10.36
C ASN A 251 2.58 -12.34 -11.80
N LEU A 252 3.13 -11.47 -12.63
CA LEU A 252 3.36 -11.70 -14.03
C LEU A 252 4.73 -12.33 -14.24
N THR A 253 4.77 -13.60 -14.58
CA THR A 253 5.99 -14.19 -15.14
C THR A 253 5.98 -14.03 -16.66
N GLU A 254 6.62 -12.96 -17.16
CA GLU A 254 6.74 -12.68 -18.61
C GLU A 254 7.25 -13.90 -19.40
N ARG A 255 8.07 -14.72 -18.76
CA ARG A 255 8.69 -15.91 -19.37
C ARG A 255 7.68 -17.01 -19.75
N PHE A 256 6.51 -17.04 -19.11
CA PHE A 256 5.58 -18.16 -19.26
C PHE A 256 4.14 -17.77 -19.64
N GLN A 257 3.81 -16.47 -19.70
CA GLN A 257 2.40 -16.00 -19.84
C GLN A 257 1.46 -16.64 -18.79
N LYS A 258 2.03 -17.16 -17.71
CA LYS A 258 1.32 -17.75 -16.58
C LYS A 258 1.31 -16.74 -15.47
N TYR A 259 0.14 -16.55 -14.91
CA TYR A 259 -0.05 -15.74 -13.72
C TYR A 259 -0.17 -16.68 -12.53
N PHE A 260 0.49 -16.26 -11.47
CA PHE A 260 0.47 -16.94 -10.19
C PHE A 260 -0.08 -15.95 -9.17
N PHE A 261 -1.02 -16.42 -8.35
CA PHE A 261 -1.48 -15.63 -7.21
C PHE A 261 -0.52 -15.84 -6.05
N ASP A 262 0.13 -14.76 -5.65
CA ASP A 262 1.24 -14.79 -4.69
C ASP A 262 0.79 -14.54 -3.25
N GLN A 263 -0.47 -14.84 -2.92
CA GLN A 263 -0.94 -15.10 -1.53
C GLN A 263 -0.31 -16.38 -0.94
N THR A 264 0.68 -16.92 -1.65
CA THR A 264 1.50 -18.12 -1.49
C THR A 264 0.79 -19.46 -1.58
N GLN A 265 -0.19 -19.49 -2.49
CA GLN A 265 -0.72 -20.70 -3.14
C GLN A 265 -1.21 -21.78 -2.17
N ILE A 266 -2.28 -21.45 -1.45
CA ILE A 266 -3.57 -22.19 -1.42
C ILE A 266 -3.40 -23.73 -1.46
N GLU A 267 -3.59 -24.46 -0.35
CA GLU A 267 -3.26 -25.90 -0.21
C GLU A 267 -3.70 -26.84 -1.36
N LEU A 268 -2.93 -27.93 -1.57
CA LEU A 268 -3.46 -29.31 -1.62
C LEU A 268 -2.41 -30.46 -1.58
N PHE A 269 -1.12 -30.22 -1.28
CA PHE A 269 -0.13 -31.30 -1.07
C PHE A 269 1.00 -30.93 -0.07
N SER A 270 0.74 -30.83 1.26
CA SER A 270 1.76 -31.01 2.34
C SER A 270 1.37 -30.54 3.76
N GLY A 271 0.22 -29.89 3.99
CA GLY A 271 -0.22 -29.47 5.34
C GLY A 271 0.24 -28.07 5.78
N ILE A 272 0.31 -27.10 4.85
CA ILE A 272 0.55 -25.67 5.12
C ILE A 272 -0.71 -24.91 4.72
N ASN A 273 -1.44 -24.35 5.68
CA ASN A 273 -2.73 -23.67 5.44
C ASN A 273 -2.62 -22.47 4.49
N ALA A 274 -3.67 -22.26 3.68
CA ALA A 274 -3.83 -21.05 2.87
C ALA A 274 -3.94 -19.79 3.76
N LEU A 275 -3.27 -18.68 3.36
CA LEU A 275 -3.34 -17.38 4.03
C LEU A 275 -4.68 -16.65 3.81
N ILE A 276 -5.42 -17.07 2.79
CA ILE A 276 -6.73 -16.55 2.40
C ILE A 276 -7.84 -17.56 2.70
N LYS A 277 -9.09 -17.07 2.79
CA LYS A 277 -10.26 -17.92 3.03
C LYS A 277 -11.27 -18.01 1.87
N ASP A 278 -11.17 -17.12 0.88
CA ASP A 278 -12.13 -17.04 -0.22
C ASP A 278 -11.50 -16.57 -1.55
N ALA A 279 -12.28 -16.64 -2.63
CA ALA A 279 -11.91 -16.13 -3.96
C ALA A 279 -11.63 -14.62 -4.00
N TYR A 280 -12.07 -13.86 -2.99
CA TYR A 280 -11.77 -12.43 -2.91
C TYR A 280 -10.38 -12.18 -2.32
N CYS A 281 -9.66 -13.22 -1.88
CA CYS A 281 -8.42 -13.12 -1.11
C CYS A 281 -8.59 -12.38 0.22
N GLN A 282 -9.74 -12.57 0.87
CA GLN A 282 -9.91 -12.13 2.26
C GLN A 282 -9.02 -12.97 3.18
N CYS A 283 -8.43 -12.35 4.20
CA CYS A 283 -7.62 -13.05 5.19
C CYS A 283 -8.45 -14.07 5.96
N ARG A 284 -7.83 -15.23 6.19
CA ARG A 284 -8.34 -16.23 7.14
C ARG A 284 -8.10 -15.73 8.57
N LEU A 285 -9.14 -15.72 9.40
CA LEU A 285 -9.05 -15.21 10.78
C LEU A 285 -8.34 -16.20 11.73
N ASN A 286 -8.40 -17.51 11.48
CA ASN A 286 -7.64 -18.57 12.18
C ASN A 286 -7.78 -19.93 11.43
N PRO A 287 -6.76 -20.82 11.42
CA PRO A 287 -6.88 -22.18 10.90
C PRO A 287 -7.98 -23.06 11.53
N ASP A 288 -8.28 -22.91 12.81
CA ASP A 288 -9.34 -23.69 13.47
C ASP A 288 -10.76 -23.15 13.24
N ASP A 289 -10.87 -22.07 12.46
CA ASP A 289 -12.07 -21.25 12.38
C ASP A 289 -12.77 -21.43 11.03
N ILE A 290 -13.50 -22.53 10.90
CA ILE A 290 -14.39 -22.79 9.77
C ILE A 290 -15.73 -22.03 9.91
N ASP A 291 -16.08 -21.52 11.11
CA ASP A 291 -17.44 -21.05 11.41
C ASP A 291 -17.59 -19.70 12.12
N GLN A 292 -16.53 -19.02 12.59
CA GLN A 292 -16.67 -17.71 13.26
C GLN A 292 -16.34 -16.56 12.32
N GLN A 293 -17.38 -16.01 11.69
CA GLN A 293 -17.25 -14.92 10.72
C GLN A 293 -16.71 -13.60 11.30
N HIS A 294 -16.60 -13.40 12.62
CA HIS A 294 -16.32 -12.07 13.20
C HIS A 294 -15.53 -12.05 14.52
N GLN A 295 -14.87 -13.12 14.97
CA GLN A 295 -14.11 -13.01 16.22
C GLN A 295 -12.73 -12.39 15.97
N VAL A 296 -12.53 -11.20 16.54
CA VAL A 296 -11.23 -10.54 16.71
C VAL A 296 -10.38 -11.43 17.61
N VAL A 297 -9.69 -12.43 17.03
CA VAL A 297 -8.85 -13.35 17.81
C VAL A 297 -7.65 -12.58 18.34
N ALA A 298 -7.75 -12.15 19.60
CA ALA A 298 -6.74 -11.40 20.33
C ALA A 298 -5.34 -12.04 20.32
N ASN A 299 -5.22 -13.33 19.96
CA ASN A 299 -3.94 -14.05 19.97
C ASN A 299 -3.76 -15.09 18.84
N GLY A 300 -4.58 -15.08 17.77
CA GLY A 300 -4.59 -16.13 16.73
C GLY A 300 -3.78 -15.84 15.45
N TRP A 301 -3.13 -14.68 15.35
CA TRP A 301 -2.35 -14.27 14.17
C TRP A 301 -0.94 -14.87 14.12
N ASP A 302 -0.50 -15.53 15.19
CA ASP A 302 0.74 -16.29 15.23
C ASP A 302 0.75 -17.41 14.18
N ALA A 303 -0.37 -18.10 14.02
CA ALA A 303 -0.56 -19.11 12.98
C ALA A 303 -0.40 -18.53 11.57
N TRP A 304 -1.00 -17.37 11.30
CA TRP A 304 -0.85 -16.70 10.01
C TRP A 304 0.60 -16.34 9.72
N VAL A 305 1.33 -15.77 10.69
CA VAL A 305 2.76 -15.43 10.51
C VAL A 305 3.61 -16.68 10.34
N LEU A 306 3.27 -17.77 11.04
CA LEU A 306 3.92 -19.07 10.88
C LEU A 306 3.69 -19.66 9.48
N ASP A 307 2.46 -19.62 8.99
CA ASP A 307 2.09 -20.09 7.66
C ASP A 307 2.75 -19.23 6.59
N PHE A 308 2.74 -17.89 6.76
CA PHE A 308 3.47 -16.97 5.90
C PHE A 308 4.96 -17.30 5.88
N ARG A 309 5.60 -17.56 7.02
CA ARG A 309 7.01 -17.93 7.04
C ARG A 309 7.27 -19.23 6.25
N ARG A 310 6.42 -20.24 6.44
CA ARG A 310 6.57 -21.58 5.83
C ARG A 310 6.19 -21.63 4.36
N SER A 311 5.38 -20.67 3.92
CA SER A 311 4.95 -20.61 2.53
C SER A 311 6.20 -20.55 1.64
N GLU A 312 6.21 -21.29 0.53
CA GLU A 312 7.37 -21.48 -0.37
C GLU A 312 8.56 -22.34 0.09
N GLU A 313 8.61 -22.89 1.31
CA GLU A 313 9.63 -23.92 1.62
C GLU A 313 9.52 -25.16 0.69
N ASN A 314 8.38 -25.29 0.00
CA ASN A 314 8.05 -26.40 -0.89
C ASN A 314 8.05 -26.07 -2.40
N THR A 315 8.38 -24.84 -2.82
CA THR A 315 8.52 -24.53 -4.25
C THR A 315 9.96 -24.77 -4.71
N SER A 316 10.15 -25.37 -5.88
CA SER A 316 11.47 -25.64 -6.45
C SER A 316 11.65 -24.86 -7.75
N PRO A 317 12.53 -23.84 -7.80
CA PRO A 317 13.34 -23.31 -6.70
C PRO A 317 12.51 -22.41 -5.74
N PRO A 318 12.91 -22.28 -4.46
CA PRO A 318 12.30 -21.32 -3.54
C PRO A 318 12.39 -19.92 -4.16
N GLN A 319 11.25 -19.27 -4.38
CA GLN A 319 11.24 -18.00 -5.10
C GLN A 319 11.86 -16.88 -4.25
N TRP A 320 11.74 -16.95 -2.93
CA TRP A 320 12.15 -15.85 -2.05
C TRP A 320 13.40 -16.10 -1.20
N VAL A 321 14.11 -17.24 -1.33
CA VAL A 321 15.34 -17.47 -0.52
C VAL A 321 16.41 -18.34 -1.18
N SER A 322 17.65 -17.86 -1.14
CA SER A 322 18.88 -18.65 -1.21
C SER A 322 19.39 -18.98 0.21
N GLY A 323 18.94 -20.10 0.79
CA GLY A 323 19.46 -20.62 2.06
C GLY A 323 18.47 -20.58 3.25
N LEU A 324 18.78 -21.32 4.32
CA LEU A 324 17.87 -21.58 5.45
C LEU A 324 17.40 -20.28 6.14
N ALA A 325 16.09 -20.01 6.02
CA ALA A 325 15.23 -19.17 6.86
C ALA A 325 15.34 -17.63 6.74
N SER A 326 14.29 -17.06 6.10
CA SER A 326 13.65 -15.75 6.29
C SER A 326 13.33 -15.04 4.95
N LYS A 327 12.22 -14.29 4.87
CA LYS A 327 11.67 -13.62 3.66
C LYS A 327 12.01 -12.12 3.62
N PRO A 328 12.18 -11.50 2.44
CA PRO A 328 12.34 -10.05 2.34
C PRO A 328 11.05 -9.33 2.73
N SER A 329 11.14 -8.05 3.12
CA SER A 329 9.96 -7.30 3.60
C SER A 329 8.92 -7.09 2.50
N TRP A 330 9.34 -6.97 1.24
CA TRP A 330 8.41 -6.84 0.10
C TRP A 330 7.55 -8.10 -0.12
N ALA A 331 7.93 -9.27 0.42
CA ALA A 331 7.11 -10.48 0.32
C ALA A 331 5.75 -10.33 1.03
N LEU A 332 5.66 -9.42 2.01
CA LEU A 332 4.38 -9.06 2.63
C LEU A 332 3.41 -8.44 1.63
N ASN A 333 3.89 -7.66 0.65
CA ASN A 333 3.05 -7.07 -0.39
C ASN A 333 2.33 -8.15 -1.21
N GLN A 334 3.12 -9.13 -1.67
CA GLN A 334 2.62 -10.22 -2.49
C GLN A 334 1.64 -11.12 -1.70
N THR A 335 1.95 -11.39 -0.44
CA THR A 335 1.15 -12.27 0.42
C THR A 335 -0.03 -11.60 1.11
N ALA A 336 -0.09 -10.28 1.10
CA ALA A 336 -1.12 -9.54 1.80
C ALA A 336 -2.53 -9.95 1.31
N CYS A 337 -3.37 -10.30 2.27
CA CYS A 337 -4.79 -10.51 2.13
C CYS A 337 -5.52 -9.32 2.79
N TRP A 338 -6.79 -9.10 2.46
CA TRP A 338 -7.55 -7.99 3.05
C TRP A 338 -8.46 -8.45 4.19
N HIS A 339 -8.77 -7.52 5.08
CA HIS A 339 -9.71 -7.67 6.18
C HIS A 339 -10.91 -6.76 5.94
N ASN A 340 -12.08 -7.17 6.44
CA ASN A 340 -13.29 -6.35 6.46
C ASN A 340 -13.40 -5.49 7.74
N ASN A 341 -12.59 -5.79 8.76
CA ASN A 341 -12.58 -5.11 10.05
C ASN A 341 -11.18 -4.50 10.34
N PRO A 342 -11.08 -3.21 10.71
CA PRO A 342 -9.79 -2.58 11.02
C PRO A 342 -9.13 -3.11 12.30
N ARG A 343 -9.89 -3.59 13.32
CA ARG A 343 -9.30 -4.22 14.52
C ARG A 343 -8.46 -5.43 14.13
N THR A 344 -9.02 -6.25 13.25
CA THR A 344 -8.38 -7.44 12.71
C THR A 344 -7.12 -7.10 11.93
N MET A 345 -7.20 -6.07 11.07
CA MET A 345 -6.05 -5.55 10.34
C MET A 345 -4.94 -5.07 11.29
N ILE A 346 -5.27 -4.26 12.29
CA ILE A 346 -4.30 -3.72 13.25
C ILE A 346 -3.64 -4.85 14.05
N ASN A 347 -4.42 -5.86 14.48
CA ASN A 347 -3.89 -7.02 15.19
C ASN A 347 -2.89 -7.82 14.34
N LEU A 348 -3.21 -8.12 13.08
CA LEU A 348 -2.28 -8.80 12.20
C LEU A 348 -1.05 -7.94 11.90
N GLN A 349 -1.23 -6.65 11.60
CA GLN A 349 -0.13 -5.71 11.36
C GLN A 349 0.86 -5.66 12.55
N ASN A 350 0.33 -5.57 13.77
CA ASN A 350 1.10 -5.59 15.00
C ASN A 350 1.82 -6.94 15.17
N ARG A 351 1.14 -8.05 14.88
CA ARG A 351 1.74 -9.39 14.98
C ARG A 351 2.88 -9.59 13.99
N ILE A 352 2.70 -9.19 12.72
CA ILE A 352 3.75 -9.25 11.69
C ILE A 352 4.99 -8.50 12.16
N TYR A 353 4.82 -7.32 12.76
CA TYR A 353 5.95 -6.53 13.24
C TYR A 353 6.66 -7.16 14.45
N ILE A 354 5.90 -7.63 15.45
CA ILE A 354 6.45 -8.26 16.66
C ILE A 354 7.23 -9.52 16.32
N ASP A 355 6.68 -10.35 15.43
CA ASP A 355 7.32 -11.58 14.95
C ASP A 355 8.33 -11.31 13.83
N GLY A 356 8.68 -10.05 13.60
CA GLY A 356 9.62 -9.66 12.57
C GLY A 356 10.91 -10.51 12.58
N GLY A 357 11.57 -10.60 13.74
CA GLY A 357 12.83 -11.35 13.85
C GLY A 357 12.72 -12.84 13.53
N PHE A 358 11.50 -13.37 13.43
CA PHE A 358 11.21 -14.77 13.12
C PHE A 358 11.01 -15.03 11.63
N TRP A 359 10.42 -14.10 10.88
CA TRP A 359 10.12 -14.30 9.46
C TRP A 359 11.00 -13.47 8.51
N SER A 360 11.53 -12.32 8.91
CA SER A 360 12.19 -11.39 7.98
C SER A 360 13.68 -11.65 7.83
N SER A 361 14.17 -11.57 6.58
CA SER A 361 15.59 -11.70 6.27
C SER A 361 16.35 -10.44 6.61
N GLN A 362 15.63 -9.32 6.75
CA GLN A 362 16.19 -8.00 7.01
C GLN A 362 17.21 -7.54 5.94
N LEU A 363 17.16 -8.11 4.73
CA LEU A 363 18.06 -7.76 3.63
C LEU A 363 17.43 -6.77 2.64
N VAL A 364 16.12 -6.87 2.41
CA VAL A 364 15.42 -6.05 1.41
C VAL A 364 14.15 -5.43 2.02
N PRO A 365 14.21 -4.15 2.43
CA PRO A 365 15.44 -3.34 2.59
C PRO A 365 16.27 -3.83 3.79
N ILE A 366 17.53 -3.38 3.87
CA ILE A 366 18.40 -3.72 4.99
C ILE A 366 17.85 -3.12 6.28
N THR A 367 17.59 -3.98 7.28
CA THR A 367 17.18 -3.58 8.63
C THR A 367 18.02 -4.28 9.68
N ASN A 368 18.03 -3.77 10.91
CA ASN A 368 18.58 -4.48 12.05
C ASN A 368 17.65 -4.36 13.25
N TRP A 369 16.85 -5.40 13.44
CA TRP A 369 15.88 -5.49 14.53
C TRP A 369 16.51 -5.94 15.84
N ASN A 370 17.68 -6.58 15.81
CA ASN A 370 18.41 -6.98 17.02
C ASN A 370 19.05 -5.80 17.76
N ASP A 371 19.18 -4.65 17.10
CA ASP A 371 19.75 -3.45 17.70
C ASP A 371 18.69 -2.64 18.49
N PHE A 372 18.13 -3.23 19.54
CA PHE A 372 17.17 -2.55 20.44
C PHE A 372 17.78 -1.39 21.20
N ALA A 373 19.11 -1.36 21.33
CA ALA A 373 19.78 -0.45 22.24
C ALA A 373 20.53 0.70 21.54
N LYS A 374 20.83 0.65 20.22
CA LYS A 374 21.80 1.58 19.64
C LYS A 374 21.28 2.56 18.59
N LEU A 375 20.28 2.27 17.74
CA LEU A 375 19.78 3.27 16.77
C LEU A 375 18.31 3.03 16.33
N PRO A 376 17.37 3.97 16.55
CA PRO A 376 16.03 3.91 15.95
C PRO A 376 16.04 3.82 14.42
N GLY A 377 17.06 4.41 13.78
CA GLY A 377 17.19 4.49 12.32
C GLY A 377 17.37 3.14 11.61
N SER A 378 17.96 2.13 12.26
CA SER A 378 18.21 0.81 11.64
C SER A 378 16.95 -0.07 11.53
N ARG A 379 15.86 0.31 12.23
CA ARG A 379 14.56 -0.40 12.23
C ARG A 379 13.55 0.21 11.27
N ARG A 380 13.82 1.43 10.85
CA ARG A 380 12.92 2.28 10.09
C ARG A 380 12.63 1.79 8.66
N PRO A 381 13.57 1.14 7.94
CA PRO A 381 13.30 0.52 6.64
C PRO A 381 12.35 -0.68 6.75
N TYR A 382 11.10 -0.46 7.12
CA TYR A 382 10.09 -1.49 7.28
C TYR A 382 8.87 -1.17 6.41
N TRP A 383 8.47 -2.14 5.59
CA TRP A 383 7.28 -2.09 4.73
C TRP A 383 6.00 -2.37 5.53
N GLY A 384 5.82 -1.60 6.59
CA GLY A 384 4.79 -1.86 7.59
C GLY A 384 3.67 -0.85 7.63
N TRP A 385 3.50 -0.01 6.61
CA TRP A 385 2.30 0.82 6.51
C TRP A 385 1.14 -0.08 6.12
N ASN A 386 -0.04 0.13 6.70
CA ASN A 386 -1.26 -0.53 6.23
C ASN A 386 -1.78 0.19 4.98
N GLU A 387 -2.66 -0.49 4.26
CA GLU A 387 -3.26 0.04 3.04
C GLU A 387 -4.78 -0.06 3.09
N VAL A 388 -5.43 1.08 2.88
CA VAL A 388 -6.88 1.24 2.88
C VAL A 388 -7.26 1.92 1.56
N PRO A 389 -7.94 1.23 0.64
CA PRO A 389 -8.42 1.83 -0.59
C PRO A 389 -9.45 2.91 -0.29
N VAL A 390 -9.27 4.10 -0.86
CA VAL A 390 -10.17 5.25 -0.69
C VAL A 390 -10.59 5.81 -2.05
N ALA A 391 -11.75 6.46 -2.12
CA ALA A 391 -12.30 6.95 -3.38
C ALA A 391 -11.44 8.12 -3.91
N ARG A 392 -10.83 7.95 -5.09
CA ARG A 392 -9.91 8.92 -5.70
C ARG A 392 -10.55 10.30 -5.86
N GLN A 393 -11.80 10.33 -6.33
CA GLN A 393 -12.53 11.57 -6.58
C GLN A 393 -12.88 12.35 -5.31
N ILE A 394 -12.88 11.70 -4.15
CA ILE A 394 -13.16 12.34 -2.86
C ILE A 394 -11.83 12.75 -2.19
N VAL A 395 -10.79 11.91 -2.33
CA VAL A 395 -9.50 12.14 -1.66
C VAL A 395 -8.72 13.29 -2.28
N THR A 396 -8.89 13.53 -3.58
CA THR A 396 -8.24 14.63 -4.31
C THR A 396 -8.85 16.01 -4.02
N VAL A 397 -10.00 16.06 -3.32
CA VAL A 397 -10.67 17.31 -2.98
C VAL A 397 -9.97 17.95 -1.78
N ARG A 398 -9.23 19.04 -2.03
CA ARG A 398 -8.42 19.71 -1.00
C ARG A 398 -9.20 20.22 0.22
N SER A 399 -10.50 20.51 0.08
CA SER A 399 -11.33 20.91 1.23
C SER A 399 -11.60 19.76 2.20
N ASN A 400 -11.27 18.52 1.84
CA ASN A 400 -11.33 17.36 2.72
C ASN A 400 -10.03 17.15 3.52
N TRP A 401 -8.97 17.93 3.26
CA TRP A 401 -7.67 17.78 3.92
C TRP A 401 -7.60 18.68 5.15
N ASP A 402 -7.16 18.10 6.26
CA ASP A 402 -7.06 18.79 7.55
C ASP A 402 -5.65 19.31 7.84
N ALA A 403 -4.64 18.56 7.42
CA ALA A 403 -3.25 18.90 7.66
C ALA A 403 -2.33 18.35 6.56
N VAL A 404 -1.13 18.94 6.49
CA VAL A 404 0.00 18.36 5.76
C VAL A 404 0.87 17.61 6.74
N LEU A 405 1.19 16.37 6.42
CA LEU A 405 2.12 15.53 7.16
C LEU A 405 3.49 15.56 6.48
N ILE A 406 4.53 15.81 7.27
CA ILE A 406 5.92 15.76 6.86
C ILE A 406 6.60 14.66 7.69
N LYS A 407 6.89 13.52 7.08
CA LYS A 407 7.70 12.46 7.69
C LYS A 407 9.16 12.74 7.36
N LEU A 408 9.95 12.99 8.38
CA LEU A 408 11.40 13.13 8.25
C LEU A 408 12.08 11.76 8.17
N PRO A 409 13.32 11.70 7.64
CA PRO A 409 14.13 10.50 7.71
C PRO A 409 14.37 10.03 9.15
#